data_AF-A0A1G1GY83-F1
#
_entry.id   AF-A0A1G1GY83-F1
#
_cell.length_a   1.000
_cell.length_b   1.000
_cell.length_c   1.000
_cell.angle_alpha   90.00
_cell.angle_beta   90.00
_cell.angle_gamma   90.00
#
_symmetry.space_group_name_H-M   'P 1'
#
loop_
_entity.id
_entity.type
_entity.pdbx_description
1 polymer ?
#
loop_
_entity_poly.entity_id
_entity_poly.type
_entity_poly.pdbx_seq_one_letter_code
_entity_poly.pdbx_strand_id
1 'polypeptide(L)' 'METVLIAFAATLAIAIPAIATAWAQSKIGSAGAGAMAEKPEVSGTIIVLLAIPETMVILGFVVAVMIILYLK' A
#
# COMPACT_ATOMS: atom_id res chain seq x y z
N MET A 1 -8.64 -22.78 17.64
CA MET A 1 -9.17 -22.54 16.28
C MET A 1 -9.39 -21.05 16.03
N GLU A 2 -10.02 -20.35 16.97
CA GLU A 2 -10.30 -18.90 16.89
C GLU A 2 -9.06 -18.03 16.66
N THR A 3 -7.97 -18.24 17.42
CA THR A 3 -6.71 -17.47 17.24
C THR A 3 -6.11 -17.62 15.84
N VAL A 4 -6.25 -18.80 15.22
CA VAL A 4 -5.73 -19.05 13.87
C VAL A 4 -6.55 -18.27 12.84
N LEU A 5 -7.87 -18.24 13.00
CA LEU A 5 -8.77 -17.47 12.13
C LEU A 5 -8.52 -15.96 12.25
N ILE A 6 -8.33 -15.45 13.47
CA ILE A 6 -8.02 -14.03 13.72
C ILE A 6 -6.68 -13.65 13.06
N ALA A 7 -5.64 -14.47 13.25
CA ALA A 7 -4.33 -14.23 12.63
C ALA A 7 -4.40 -14.27 11.10
N PHE A 8 -5.18 -15.20 10.54
CA PHE A 8 -5.40 -15.28 9.11
C PHE A 8 -6.14 -14.05 8.57
N ALA A 9 -7.19 -13.59 9.25
CA ALA A 9 -7.92 -12.37 8.89
C ALA A 9 -7.03 -11.12 8.93
N ALA A 10 -6.19 -10.97 9.97
CA ALA A 10 -5.22 -9.88 10.06
C ALA A 10 -4.19 -9.92 8.91
N THR A 11 -3.74 -11.12 8.52
CA THR A 11 -2.82 -11.31 7.40
C THR A 11 -3.47 -10.86 6.09
N LEU A 12 -4.71 -11.25 5.83
CA LEU A 12 -5.43 -10.84 4.63
C LEU A 12 -5.68 -9.31 4.60
N ALA A 13 -5.99 -8.71 5.75
CA ALA A 13 -6.25 -7.28 5.87
C ALA A 13 -5.06 -6.40 5.46
N ILE A 14 -3.82 -6.88 5.61
CA ILE A 14 -2.61 -6.16 5.16
C ILE A 14 -2.12 -6.64 3.80
N ALA A 15 -2.17 -7.94 3.51
CA ALA A 15 -1.58 -8.51 2.30
C ALA A 15 -2.30 -8.05 1.03
N ILE A 16 -3.64 -8.00 1.04
CA ILE A 16 -4.42 -7.60 -0.14
C ILE A 16 -4.15 -6.12 -0.50
N PRO A 17 -4.24 -5.16 0.44
CA PRO A 17 -3.88 -3.77 0.16
C PRO A 17 -2.42 -3.58 -0.22
N ALA A 18 -1.48 -4.35 0.35
CA ALA A 18 -0.07 -4.29 -0.01
C ALA A 18 0.16 -4.68 -1.48
N ILE A 19 -0.47 -5.77 -1.95
CA ILE A 19 -0.39 -6.19 -3.36
C ILE A 19 -1.01 -5.13 -4.29
N ALA A 20 -2.17 -4.58 -3.92
CA ALA A 20 -2.82 -3.52 -4.70
C ALA A 20 -1.97 -2.24 -4.78
N THR A 21 -1.34 -1.86 -3.66
CA THR A 21 -0.42 -0.71 -3.57
C THR A 21 0.79 -0.92 -4.45
N ALA A 22 1.46 -2.07 -4.35
CA ALA A 22 2.61 -2.42 -5.18
C ALA A 22 2.26 -2.40 -6.68
N TRP A 23 1.09 -2.91 -7.05
CA TRP A 23 0.63 -2.87 -8.44
C TRP A 23 0.44 -1.44 -8.95
N ALA A 24 -0.23 -0.58 -8.18
CA ALA A 24 -0.40 0.83 -8.53
C ALA A 24 0.94 1.57 -8.63
N GLN A 25 1.83 1.38 -7.65
CA GLN A 25 3.14 2.04 -7.63
C GLN A 25 4.07 1.56 -8.75
N SER A 26 4.00 0.28 -9.17
CA SER A 26 4.78 -0.19 -10.32
C SER A 26 4.45 0.55 -11.63
N LYS A 27 3.16 0.90 -11.82
CA LYS A 27 2.70 1.67 -12.97
C LYS A 27 3.08 3.15 -12.85
N ILE A 28 2.87 3.74 -11.68
CA ILE A 28 3.18 5.15 -11.44
C ILE A 28 4.69 5.39 -11.51
N GLY A 29 5.48 4.51 -10.90
CA GLY A 29 6.95 4.60 -10.88
C GLY A 29 7.57 4.45 -12.27
N SER A 30 7.11 3.48 -13.06
CA SER A 30 7.60 3.30 -14.44
C SER A 30 7.27 4.49 -15.35
N ALA A 31 6.02 4.98 -15.30
CA ALA A 31 5.62 6.18 -16.04
C ALA A 31 6.36 7.44 -15.54
N GLY A 32 6.52 7.56 -14.22
CA GLY A 32 7.18 8.68 -13.57
C GLY A 32 8.67 8.76 -13.89
N ALA A 33 9.37 7.62 -13.97
CA ALA A 33 10.77 7.57 -14.37
C ALA A 33 10.97 8.11 -15.80
N GLY A 34 10.10 7.72 -16.74
CA GLY A 34 10.12 8.26 -18.10
C GLY A 34 9.80 9.76 -18.15
N ALA A 35 8.80 10.21 -17.39
CA ALA A 35 8.45 11.63 -17.33
C ALA A 35 9.58 12.49 -16.74
N MET A 36 10.26 12.01 -15.69
CA MET A 36 11.40 12.71 -15.09
C MET A 36 12.64 12.74 -15.98
N ALA A 37 12.83 11.74 -16.85
CA ALA A 37 13.93 11.74 -17.82
C ALA A 37 13.80 12.89 -18.84
N GLU A 38 12.57 13.23 -19.23
CA GLU A 38 12.27 14.34 -20.15
C GLU A 38 12.10 15.68 -19.43
N LYS A 39 11.49 15.68 -18.25
CA LYS A 39 11.14 16.88 -17.46
C LYS A 39 11.44 16.68 -15.97
N PRO A 40 12.69 16.96 -15.52
CA PRO A 40 13.09 16.75 -14.12
C PRO A 40 12.23 17.51 -13.09
N GLU A 41 11.59 18.60 -13.52
CA GLU A 41 10.74 19.46 -12.68
C GLU A 41 9.45 18.74 -12.22
N VAL A 42 9.04 17.67 -12.90
CA VAL A 42 7.83 16.90 -12.52
C VAL A 42 8.06 15.91 -11.38
N SER A 43 9.30 15.77 -10.90
CA SER A 43 9.67 14.83 -9.83
C SER A 43 8.80 14.96 -8.57
N GLY A 44 8.52 16.18 -8.11
CA GLY A 44 7.64 16.42 -6.96
C GLY A 44 6.23 15.88 -7.19
N THR A 45 5.66 16.10 -8.37
CA THR A 45 4.33 15.57 -8.75
C THR A 45 4.33 14.05 -8.79
N ILE A 46 5.39 13.42 -9.33
CA ILE A 46 5.52 11.96 -9.37
C ILE A 46 5.57 11.38 -7.96
N ILE A 47 6.32 12.00 -7.04
CA ILE A 47 6.38 11.55 -5.63
C ILE A 47 4.99 11.61 -4.99
N VAL A 48 4.23 12.69 -5.20
CA VAL A 48 2.85 12.81 -4.69
C VAL A 48 1.95 11.71 -5.27
N LEU A 49 2.04 11.46 -6.58
CA LEU A 49 1.26 10.38 -7.21
C LEU A 49 1.62 9.00 -6.64
N LEU A 50 2.89 8.77 -6.32
CA LEU A 50 3.36 7.50 -5.75
C LEU A 50 2.92 7.32 -4.29
N ALA A 51 2.70 8.42 -3.56
CA ALA A 51 2.19 8.43 -2.20
C ALA A 51 0.69 8.15 -2.10
N ILE A 52 -0.10 8.44 -3.14
CA ILE A 52 -1.56 8.20 -3.11
C ILE A 52 -1.88 6.71 -2.86
N PRO A 53 -1.33 5.75 -3.63
CA PRO A 53 -1.58 4.33 -3.36
C PRO A 53 -1.07 3.86 -1.99
N GLU A 54 -0.02 4.45 -1.44
CA GLU A 54 0.55 4.08 -0.14
C GLU A 54 -0.48 4.19 0.99
N THR A 55 -1.45 5.09 0.85
CA THR A 55 -2.55 5.22 1.82
C THR A 55 -3.35 3.91 1.98
N MET A 56 -3.49 3.11 0.93
CA MET A 56 -4.24 1.85 0.99
C MET A 56 -3.54 0.82 1.88
N VAL A 57 -2.22 0.67 1.75
CA VAL A 57 -1.46 -0.28 2.59
C VAL A 57 -1.40 0.19 4.04
N ILE A 58 -1.29 1.50 4.28
CA ILE A 58 -1.34 2.06 5.64
C ILE A 58 -2.68 1.74 6.31
N LEU A 59 -3.80 1.93 5.60
CA LEU A 59 -5.13 1.59 6.13
C LEU A 59 -5.26 0.08 6.39
N GLY A 60 -4.78 -0.76 5.47
CA GLY A 60 -4.76 -2.22 5.67
C GLY A 60 -3.94 -2.65 6.89
N PHE A 61 -2.78 -2.03 7.09
CA PHE A 61 -1.95 -2.23 8.27
C PHE A 61 -2.67 -1.83 9.57
N VAL A 62 -3.30 -0.64 9.60
CA VAL A 62 -4.08 -0.20 10.77
C VAL A 62 -5.18 -1.20 11.11
N VAL A 63 -5.93 -1.68 10.11
CA VAL A 63 -6.98 -2.69 10.31
C VAL A 63 -6.39 -4.01 10.82
N ALA A 64 -5.28 -4.49 10.27
CA ALA A 64 -4.60 -5.69 10.74
C ALA A 64 -4.17 -5.57 12.21
N VAL A 65 -3.62 -4.42 12.61
CA VAL A 65 -3.27 -4.13 14.01
C VAL A 65 -4.51 -4.12 14.89
N MET A 66 -5.61 -3.51 14.44
CA MET A 66 -6.86 -3.52 15.19
C MET A 66 -7.41 -4.93 15.40
N ILE A 67 -7.34 -5.79 14.38
CA ILE A 67 -7.74 -7.20 14.50
C ILE A 67 -6.89 -7.92 15.56
N ILE A 68 -5.57 -7.73 15.55
CA ILE A 68 -4.69 -8.42 16.50
C ILE A 68 -4.84 -7.92 17.93
N LEU A 69 -5.08 -6.62 18.14
CA LEU A 69 -5.12 -6.01 19.47
C LEU A 69 -6.50 -6.02 20.11
N TYR A 70 -7.58 -5.93 19.32
CA TYR A 70 -8.94 -5.76 19.84
C TYR A 70 -9.88 -6.94 19.60
N LEU A 71 -9.57 -7.85 18.66
CA LEU A 71 -10.35 -9.08 18.43
C LEU A 71 -9.73 -10.31 19.11
N LYS A 72 -8.69 -10.13 19.92
CA LYS A 72 -8.00 -11.20 20.65
C LYS A 72 -8.76 -11.67 21.88
#